data_AF-A0A9P0LR15-F1
#
_entry.id   AF-A0A9P0LR15-F1
#
_cell.length_a   1.000
_cell.length_b   1.000
_cell.length_c   1.000
_cell.angle_alpha   90.00
_cell.angle_beta   90.00
_cell.angle_gamma   90.00
#
_symmetry.space_group_name_H-M   'P 1'
#
loop_
_entity.id
_entity.type
_entity.pdbx_description
1 polymer ?
#
loop_
_entity_poly.entity_id
_entity_poly.type
_entity_poly.pdbx_seq_one_letter_code
_entity_poly.pdbx_strand_id
1 'polypeptide(L)'
;MVVETLLVSTAVKTVSIVGSTLWIIPLILAGLTYVNYNRYDPESHIIEPRSLRKDYDFIVVGGGSAGAVVASRLSEIHDWNVLLLEAGPDETEITDVPSLAAYLQLSRMDWAYKTMYTGRACLGMKNGQCNWPRGKVLGGSSVLNYMLYKPDAGDSIGREIDIRNESRKQIVTAKKEVVMSAGSINTPQILMLSGVGPREELDKHGIPVLADLKVGENLQDHVAMGGLTFRINKPVSIVQDRFQAFPMTMQYVMHRKGPMTTLGGVEGLAFVNTYLGKK
;
A
#
# COMPACT_ATOMS: atom_id res chain seq x y z
N MET A 1 -56.38 -38.24 34.07
CA MET A 1 -55.22 -39.08 33.74
C MET A 1 -55.07 -39.14 32.23
N VAL A 2 -54.27 -38.19 31.72
CA VAL A 2 -53.37 -38.27 30.56
C VAL A 2 -53.84 -39.06 29.33
N VAL A 3 -54.65 -38.39 28.50
CA VAL A 3 -54.73 -38.65 27.04
C VAL A 3 -54.42 -37.32 26.35
N GLU A 4 -53.16 -36.87 26.45
CA GLU A 4 -52.73 -35.60 25.82
C GLU A 4 -51.27 -35.61 25.33
N THR A 5 -50.60 -36.77 25.26
CA THR A 5 -49.14 -36.83 25.07
C THR A 5 -48.67 -37.48 23.75
N LEU A 6 -49.45 -37.41 22.67
CA LEU A 6 -49.08 -38.10 21.42
C LEU A 6 -49.22 -37.32 20.10
N LEU A 7 -49.47 -36.00 20.13
CA LEU A 7 -49.61 -35.20 18.91
C LEU A 7 -48.61 -34.05 18.72
N VAL A 8 -47.57 -33.93 19.57
CA VAL A 8 -46.58 -32.85 19.45
C VAL A 8 -45.19 -33.33 18.97
N SER A 9 -44.96 -34.63 18.80
CA SER A 9 -43.63 -35.15 18.43
C SER A 9 -43.29 -35.17 16.94
N THR A 10 -44.21 -34.80 16.04
CA THR A 10 -43.99 -34.84 14.58
C THR A 10 -43.81 -33.48 13.90
N ALA A 11 -43.91 -32.36 14.62
CA ALA A 11 -43.82 -31.02 14.01
C ALA A 11 -42.46 -30.30 14.17
N VAL A 12 -41.50 -30.84 14.93
CA VAL A 12 -40.26 -30.08 15.28
C VAL A 12 -38.98 -30.62 14.62
N LYS A 13 -39.03 -31.72 13.85
CA LYS A 13 -37.84 -32.27 13.17
C LYS A 13 -37.62 -31.79 11.72
N THR A 14 -38.40 -30.83 11.22
CA THR A 14 -38.24 -30.28 9.85
C THR A 14 -37.64 -28.88 9.79
N VAL A 15 -37.41 -28.21 10.93
CA VAL A 15 -36.82 -26.85 10.95
C VAL A 15 -35.28 -26.87 11.05
N SER A 16 -34.66 -27.99 11.39
CA SER A 16 -33.23 -27.99 11.77
C SER A 16 -32.23 -28.35 10.67
N ILE A 17 -32.65 -28.60 9.43
CA ILE A 17 -31.72 -28.89 8.30
C ILE A 17 -31.63 -27.73 7.31
N VAL A 18 -32.71 -26.95 7.14
CA VAL A 18 -32.72 -25.79 6.23
C VAL A 18 -31.99 -24.60 6.87
N GLY A 19 -32.16 -24.35 8.17
CA GLY A 19 -31.44 -23.28 8.88
C GLY A 19 -29.95 -23.53 9.08
N SER A 20 -29.52 -24.80 9.15
CA SER A 20 -28.13 -25.18 9.43
C SER A 20 -27.25 -25.35 8.19
N THR A 21 -27.79 -25.13 6.99
CA THR A 21 -27.00 -25.13 5.73
C THR A 21 -27.06 -23.78 5.02
N LEU A 22 -28.06 -22.94 5.33
CA LEU A 22 -28.18 -21.57 4.81
C LEU A 22 -27.05 -20.64 5.27
N TRP A 23 -26.41 -20.87 6.43
CA TRP A 23 -25.24 -20.08 6.86
C TRP A 23 -24.00 -20.26 5.96
N ILE A 24 -23.96 -21.36 5.20
CA ILE A 24 -22.89 -21.64 4.25
C ILE A 24 -23.12 -20.83 2.96
N ILE A 25 -24.37 -20.45 2.65
CA ILE A 25 -24.67 -19.68 1.44
C ILE A 25 -23.93 -18.33 1.44
N PRO A 26 -23.93 -17.51 2.50
CA PRO A 26 -23.08 -16.31 2.56
C PRO A 26 -21.59 -16.59 2.40
N LEU A 27 -21.08 -17.71 2.93
CA LEU A 27 -19.66 -18.09 2.80
C LEU A 27 -19.32 -18.56 1.39
N ILE A 28 -20.21 -19.31 0.74
CA ILE A 28 -20.08 -19.71 -0.66
C ILE A 28 -20.23 -18.49 -1.55
N LEU A 29 -21.18 -17.60 -1.28
CA LEU A 29 -21.35 -16.36 -2.02
C LEU A 29 -20.08 -15.52 -1.88
N ALA A 30 -19.60 -15.26 -0.66
CA ALA A 30 -18.35 -14.54 -0.39
C ALA A 30 -17.14 -15.22 -1.03
N GLY A 31 -17.06 -16.55 -1.01
CA GLY A 31 -16.02 -17.31 -1.70
C GLY A 31 -16.13 -17.20 -3.22
N LEU A 32 -17.33 -17.19 -3.78
CA LEU A 32 -17.59 -16.99 -5.21
C LEU A 32 -17.35 -15.54 -5.64
N THR A 33 -17.70 -14.53 -4.84
CA THR A 33 -17.32 -13.14 -5.09
C THR A 33 -15.84 -12.94 -4.90
N TYR A 34 -15.17 -13.65 -3.99
CA TYR A 34 -13.71 -13.61 -3.88
C TYR A 34 -13.01 -14.25 -5.08
N VAL A 35 -13.49 -15.41 -5.55
CA VAL A 35 -12.91 -16.12 -6.71
C VAL A 35 -13.24 -15.40 -8.03
N ASN A 36 -14.44 -14.83 -8.15
CA ASN A 36 -14.87 -14.06 -9.32
C ASN A 36 -14.72 -12.55 -9.10
N TYR A 37 -13.92 -12.15 -8.11
CA TYR A 37 -13.74 -10.76 -7.70
C TYR A 37 -13.38 -9.88 -8.89
N ASN A 38 -12.40 -10.34 -9.68
CA ASN A 38 -11.90 -9.63 -10.85
C ASN A 38 -12.93 -9.38 -11.98
N ARG A 39 -14.17 -9.88 -11.86
CA ARG A 39 -15.26 -9.60 -12.80
C ARG A 39 -16.27 -8.56 -12.29
N TYR A 40 -16.28 -8.30 -10.98
CA TYR A 40 -17.26 -7.43 -10.33
C TYR A 40 -16.63 -6.17 -9.73
N ASP A 41 -15.31 -6.03 -9.84
CA ASP A 41 -14.60 -4.81 -9.45
C ASP A 41 -15.11 -3.62 -10.31
N PRO A 42 -15.70 -2.59 -9.70
CA PRO A 42 -16.12 -1.38 -10.42
C PRO A 42 -14.93 -0.53 -10.86
N GLU A 43 -13.74 -0.74 -10.27
CA GLU A 43 -12.51 -0.08 -10.66
C GLU A 43 -11.87 -0.85 -11.82
N SER A 44 -11.48 -0.15 -12.88
CA SER A 44 -10.97 -0.78 -14.09
C SER A 44 -9.62 -1.43 -13.81
N HIS A 45 -9.56 -2.76 -13.84
CA HIS A 45 -8.30 -3.50 -13.70
C HIS A 45 -7.24 -3.06 -14.70
N ILE A 46 -5.99 -3.16 -14.28
CA ILE A 46 -4.84 -2.98 -15.17
C ILE A 46 -4.87 -4.07 -16.24
N ILE A 47 -5.06 -3.66 -17.49
CA ILE A 47 -4.90 -4.55 -18.64
C ILE A 47 -3.43 -4.54 -19.03
N GLU A 48 -2.67 -5.53 -18.57
CA GLU A 48 -1.31 -5.72 -19.04
C GLU A 48 -1.33 -5.99 -20.56
N PRO A 49 -0.66 -5.15 -21.37
CA PRO A 49 -0.61 -5.37 -22.80
C PRO A 49 0.17 -6.66 -23.09
N ARG A 50 -0.35 -7.50 -23.98
CA ARG A 50 0.30 -8.76 -24.40
C ARG A 50 1.73 -8.54 -24.93
N SER A 51 2.01 -7.37 -25.47
CA SER A 51 3.33 -6.94 -25.94
C SER A 51 3.49 -5.44 -25.75
N LEU A 52 4.64 -5.01 -25.23
CA LEU A 52 5.00 -3.59 -25.18
C LEU A 52 5.35 -3.09 -26.58
N ARG A 53 5.02 -1.82 -26.83
CA ARG A 53 5.57 -1.09 -27.97
C ARG A 53 7.07 -0.89 -27.77
N LYS A 54 7.81 -0.75 -28.87
CA LYS A 54 9.24 -0.44 -28.80
C LYS A 54 9.47 0.97 -28.25
N ASP A 55 8.70 1.94 -28.73
CA ASP A 55 8.88 3.35 -28.44
C ASP A 55 7.63 3.96 -27.80
N TYR A 56 7.83 4.80 -26.79
CA TYR A 56 6.83 5.61 -26.10
C TYR A 56 7.24 7.07 -26.08
N ASP A 57 6.29 7.99 -25.95
CA ASP A 57 6.60 9.41 -25.81
C ASP A 57 7.17 9.69 -24.42
N PHE A 58 6.52 9.14 -23.39
CA PHE A 58 6.96 9.21 -22.00
C PHE A 58 7.00 7.82 -21.36
N ILE A 59 8.00 7.58 -20.52
CA ILE A 59 8.06 6.41 -19.65
C ILE A 59 8.10 6.89 -18.20
N VAL A 60 7.13 6.48 -17.39
CA VAL A 60 7.09 6.77 -15.95
C VAL A 60 7.49 5.51 -15.20
N VAL A 61 8.46 5.60 -14.30
CA VAL A 61 8.95 4.44 -13.54
C VAL A 61 8.62 4.59 -12.06
N GLY A 62 7.75 3.72 -11.59
CA GLY A 62 7.14 3.74 -10.26
C GLY A 62 5.72 4.31 -10.35
N GLY A 63 4.72 3.45 -10.25
CA GLY A 63 3.30 3.80 -10.17
C GLY A 63 2.86 4.20 -8.77
N GLY A 64 3.75 4.82 -7.99
CA GLY A 64 3.43 5.33 -6.67
C GLY A 64 2.62 6.62 -6.70
N SER A 65 2.44 7.25 -5.53
CA SER A 65 1.59 8.43 -5.35
C SER A 65 1.90 9.60 -6.30
N ALA A 66 3.17 9.80 -6.66
CA ALA A 66 3.56 10.81 -7.65
C ALA A 66 3.47 10.28 -9.09
N GLY A 67 4.06 9.11 -9.35
CA GLY A 67 4.16 8.57 -10.71
C GLY A 67 2.81 8.21 -11.33
N ALA A 68 1.85 7.71 -10.55
CA ALA A 68 0.49 7.46 -11.03
C ALA A 68 -0.20 8.76 -11.50
N VAL A 69 -0.04 9.86 -10.74
CA VAL A 69 -0.59 11.17 -11.11
C VAL A 69 0.09 11.72 -12.36
N VAL A 70 1.42 11.63 -12.44
CA VAL A 70 2.16 12.08 -13.64
C VAL A 70 1.74 11.29 -14.87
N ALA A 71 1.68 9.97 -14.79
CA ALA A 71 1.26 9.12 -15.90
C ALA A 71 -0.17 9.44 -16.34
N SER A 72 -1.09 9.62 -15.38
CA SER A 72 -2.47 10.03 -15.66
C SER A 72 -2.52 11.37 -16.40
N ARG A 73 -1.83 12.41 -15.91
CA ARG A 73 -1.80 13.74 -16.55
C ARG A 73 -1.17 13.73 -17.93
N LEU A 74 -0.09 12.99 -18.14
CA LEU A 74 0.53 12.86 -19.46
C LEU A 74 -0.41 12.14 -20.44
N SER A 75 -1.19 11.16 -19.97
CA SER A 75 -2.12 10.38 -20.78
C SER A 75 -3.41 11.14 -21.18
N GLU A 76 -3.69 12.29 -20.56
CA GLU A 76 -4.78 13.19 -20.99
C GLU A 76 -4.55 13.75 -22.42
N ILE A 77 -3.29 13.77 -22.88
CA ILE A 77 -2.94 14.16 -24.25
C ILE A 77 -2.95 12.93 -25.13
N HIS A 78 -4.01 12.77 -25.92
CA HIS A 78 -4.25 11.57 -26.74
C HIS A 78 -3.19 11.29 -27.83
N ASP A 79 -2.40 12.29 -28.21
CA ASP A 79 -1.30 12.13 -29.17
C ASP A 79 -0.07 11.44 -28.56
N TRP A 80 0.04 11.41 -27.23
CA TRP A 80 1.17 10.83 -26.52
C TRP A 80 0.89 9.41 -26.08
N ASN A 81 1.90 8.56 -26.27
CA ASN A 81 1.90 7.20 -25.77
C ASN A 81 2.73 7.16 -24.49
N VAL A 82 2.09 6.86 -23.37
CA VAL A 82 2.71 6.86 -22.05
C VAL A 82 2.82 5.41 -21.55
N LEU A 83 4.01 5.01 -21.12
CA LEU A 83 4.23 3.74 -20.43
C LEU A 83 4.42 3.99 -18.94
N LEU A 84 3.65 3.32 -18.10
CA LEU A 84 3.88 3.27 -16.66
C LEU A 84 4.46 1.90 -16.28
N LEU A 85 5.58 1.91 -15.55
CA LEU A 85 6.23 0.71 -15.02
C LEU A 85 6.05 0.66 -13.50
N GLU A 86 5.42 -0.39 -12.98
CA GLU A 86 5.27 -0.64 -11.55
C GLU A 86 5.77 -2.06 -11.23
N ALA A 87 6.47 -2.21 -10.10
CA ALA A 87 7.07 -3.48 -9.68
C ALA A 87 6.13 -4.34 -8.83
N GLY A 88 5.14 -3.70 -8.20
CA GLY A 88 4.08 -4.35 -7.44
C GLY A 88 2.91 -4.83 -8.29
N PRO A 89 2.02 -5.65 -7.69
CA PRO A 89 0.77 -6.05 -8.32
C PRO A 89 -0.23 -4.87 -8.32
N ASP A 90 -1.42 -5.15 -8.86
CA ASP A 90 -2.59 -4.29 -8.68
C ASP A 90 -3.08 -4.30 -7.22
N GLU A 91 -3.91 -3.31 -6.88
CA GLU A 91 -4.55 -3.21 -5.57
C GLU A 91 -5.63 -4.29 -5.35
N THR A 92 -6.15 -4.40 -4.13
CA THR A 92 -7.14 -5.44 -3.77
C THR A 92 -8.15 -4.86 -2.78
N GLU A 93 -9.36 -5.41 -2.65
CA GLU A 93 -10.33 -4.90 -1.64
C GLU A 93 -9.79 -4.77 -0.21
N ILE A 94 -8.79 -5.59 0.16
CA ILE A 94 -8.16 -5.51 1.49
C ILE A 94 -7.41 -4.18 1.66
N THR A 95 -6.80 -3.67 0.59
CA THR A 95 -6.09 -2.40 0.60
C THR A 95 -7.02 -1.20 0.73
N ASP A 96 -8.28 -1.35 0.32
CA ASP A 96 -9.29 -0.29 0.43
C ASP A 96 -9.91 -0.21 1.82
N VAL A 97 -9.57 -1.12 2.74
CA VAL A 97 -10.07 -1.09 4.12
C VAL A 97 -9.13 -0.29 5.00
N PRO A 98 -9.51 0.94 5.44
CA PRO A 98 -8.61 1.82 6.16
C PRO A 98 -7.99 1.22 7.43
N SER A 99 -8.78 0.45 8.19
CA SER A 99 -8.32 -0.16 9.44
C SER A 99 -7.25 -1.24 9.24
N LEU A 100 -7.08 -1.75 8.01
CA LEU A 100 -6.17 -2.83 7.70
C LEU A 100 -4.77 -2.37 7.25
N ALA A 101 -4.54 -1.06 7.12
CA ALA A 101 -3.25 -0.50 6.65
C ALA A 101 -2.02 -1.07 7.38
N ALA A 102 -2.09 -1.26 8.70
CA ALA A 102 -1.00 -1.83 9.49
C ALA A 102 -0.69 -3.30 9.12
N TYR A 103 -1.69 -4.08 8.70
CA TYR A 103 -1.54 -5.47 8.28
C TYR A 103 -0.94 -5.61 6.87
N LEU A 104 -0.97 -4.53 6.07
CA LEU A 104 -0.35 -4.51 4.74
C LEU A 104 1.18 -4.41 4.83
N GLN A 105 1.70 -3.88 5.94
CA GLN A 105 3.15 -3.79 6.17
C GLN A 105 3.76 -5.20 6.31
N LEU A 106 4.97 -5.37 5.78
CA LEU A 106 5.68 -6.66 5.70
C LEU A 106 4.96 -7.74 4.87
N SER A 107 3.91 -7.38 4.13
CA SER A 107 3.25 -8.27 3.17
C SER A 107 3.94 -8.24 1.80
N ARG A 108 3.40 -8.97 0.83
CA ARG A 108 3.88 -8.94 -0.58
C ARG A 108 3.76 -7.55 -1.23
N MET A 109 2.92 -6.68 -0.69
CA MET A 109 2.67 -5.31 -1.17
C MET A 109 3.59 -4.28 -0.50
N ASP A 110 4.49 -4.74 0.36
CA ASP A 110 5.52 -3.92 1.00
C ASP A 110 6.91 -4.37 0.50
N TRP A 111 7.77 -3.42 0.18
CA TRP A 111 9.19 -3.69 -0.08
C TRP A 111 9.92 -4.23 1.17
N ALA A 112 9.39 -3.96 2.36
CA ALA A 112 9.85 -4.48 3.64
C ALA A 112 11.33 -4.19 3.94
N TYR A 113 11.78 -2.96 3.62
CA TYR A 113 13.14 -2.55 3.88
C TYR A 113 13.46 -2.57 5.38
N LYS A 114 14.75 -2.74 5.67
CA LYS A 114 15.29 -2.59 7.01
C LYS A 114 16.42 -1.56 7.01
N THR A 115 16.45 -0.74 8.04
CA THR A 115 17.57 0.18 8.24
C THR A 115 18.80 -0.57 8.74
N MET A 116 19.98 0.01 8.55
CA MET A 116 21.16 -0.39 9.30
C MET A 116 20.99 -0.08 10.80
N TYR A 117 21.70 -0.83 11.65
CA TYR A 117 21.75 -0.54 13.08
C TYR A 117 22.52 0.77 13.32
N THR A 118 21.93 1.69 14.09
CA THR A 118 22.53 3.00 14.40
C THR A 118 22.91 3.16 15.87
N GLY A 119 22.46 2.25 16.74
CA GLY A 119 22.58 2.37 18.19
C GLY A 119 21.76 3.49 18.84
N ARG A 120 20.93 4.21 18.06
CA ARG A 120 20.15 5.36 18.56
C ARG A 120 18.64 5.25 18.31
N ALA A 121 18.24 4.49 17.29
CA ALA A 121 16.84 4.31 16.92
C ALA A 121 16.47 2.83 16.96
N CYS A 122 15.17 2.54 17.10
CA CYS A 122 14.60 1.19 17.02
C CYS A 122 15.25 0.16 17.95
N LEU A 123 15.73 0.60 19.12
CA LEU A 123 16.41 -0.25 20.11
C LEU A 123 15.52 -1.38 20.66
N GLY A 124 14.20 -1.21 20.63
CA GLY A 124 13.23 -2.24 20.99
C GLY A 124 12.89 -3.23 19.86
N MET A 125 13.43 -3.04 18.66
CA MET A 125 13.20 -3.92 17.50
C MET A 125 14.28 -4.99 17.39
N LYS A 126 13.98 -6.07 16.67
CA LYS A 126 14.96 -7.15 16.42
C LYS A 126 16.21 -6.59 15.76
N ASN A 127 17.37 -6.93 16.30
CA ASN A 127 18.69 -6.44 15.87
C ASN A 127 18.87 -4.90 15.93
N GLY A 128 17.98 -4.18 16.61
CA GLY A 128 18.00 -2.71 16.65
C GLY A 128 17.78 -2.05 15.28
N GLN A 129 17.11 -2.74 14.35
CA GLN A 129 16.84 -2.24 13.00
C GLN A 129 15.37 -1.85 12.86
N CYS A 130 15.11 -0.71 12.22
CA CYS A 130 13.76 -0.27 11.93
C CYS A 130 13.19 -1.03 10.72
N ASN A 131 11.92 -1.41 10.78
CA ASN A 131 11.17 -1.75 9.58
C ASN A 131 10.79 -0.45 8.87
N TRP A 132 11.08 -0.36 7.57
CA TRP A 132 10.82 0.81 6.73
C TRP A 132 9.86 0.42 5.59
N PRO A 133 8.55 0.38 5.87
CA PRO A 133 7.57 -0.06 4.91
C PRO A 133 7.44 0.93 3.75
N ARG A 134 7.45 0.42 2.52
CA ARG A 134 7.23 1.19 1.29
C ARG A 134 6.33 0.39 0.36
N GLY A 135 5.32 1.05 -0.20
CA GLY A 135 4.38 0.39 -1.10
C GLY A 135 5.07 -0.20 -2.32
N LYS A 136 4.80 -1.47 -2.56
CA LYS A 136 5.14 -2.25 -3.74
C LYS A 136 3.84 -2.76 -4.35
N VAL A 137 3.07 -1.86 -4.92
CA VAL A 137 1.72 -2.04 -5.48
C VAL A 137 1.43 -0.80 -6.35
N LEU A 138 0.54 -0.90 -7.35
CA LEU A 138 0.04 0.31 -8.03
C LEU A 138 -0.56 1.28 -6.99
N GLY A 139 -0.29 2.58 -7.11
CA GLY A 139 -0.53 3.58 -6.06
C GLY A 139 0.62 3.71 -5.05
N GLY A 140 1.45 2.67 -4.89
CA GLY A 140 2.64 2.68 -4.04
C GLY A 140 2.31 2.90 -2.56
N SER A 141 3.05 3.78 -1.88
CA SER A 141 2.87 3.97 -0.44
C SER A 141 1.54 4.59 -0.05
N SER A 142 0.76 5.18 -0.96
CA SER A 142 -0.59 5.67 -0.62
C SER A 142 -1.58 4.55 -0.32
N VAL A 143 -1.31 3.33 -0.82
CA VAL A 143 -2.15 2.14 -0.59
C VAL A 143 -1.97 1.58 0.83
N LEU A 144 -0.80 1.78 1.44
CA LEU A 144 -0.49 1.28 2.78
C LEU A 144 -0.22 2.37 3.82
N ASN A 145 -0.55 3.63 3.49
CA ASN A 145 -0.43 4.74 4.43
C ASN A 145 -1.58 4.73 5.44
N TYR A 146 -1.52 5.65 6.40
CA TYR A 146 -2.56 5.84 7.42
C TYR A 146 -3.55 6.95 7.04
N MET A 147 -3.61 7.35 5.77
CA MET A 147 -4.54 8.36 5.20
C MET A 147 -4.56 9.71 5.93
N LEU A 148 -3.49 10.04 6.66
CA LEU A 148 -3.33 11.35 7.28
C LEU A 148 -3.02 12.38 6.19
N TYR A 149 -3.95 13.29 5.96
CA TYR A 149 -3.77 14.39 5.02
C TYR A 149 -3.30 15.66 5.74
N LYS A 150 -2.19 16.22 5.26
CA LYS A 150 -1.68 17.53 5.64
C LYS A 150 -1.35 18.28 4.34
N PRO A 151 -1.91 19.47 4.09
CA PRO A 151 -1.45 20.30 2.98
C PRO A 151 -0.04 20.82 3.25
N ASP A 152 0.85 20.68 2.27
CA ASP A 152 2.20 21.23 2.31
C ASP A 152 2.24 22.70 1.90
N ALA A 153 3.30 23.38 2.36
CA ALA A 153 3.65 24.75 2.00
C ALA A 153 4.93 24.74 1.13
N GLY A 154 4.78 24.64 -0.19
CA GLY A 154 5.84 24.97 -1.17
C GLY A 154 6.29 23.85 -2.12
N ASP A 155 6.56 24.26 -3.37
CA ASP A 155 6.85 23.44 -4.56
C ASP A 155 8.30 22.91 -4.64
N SER A 156 8.48 21.75 -5.28
CA SER A 156 9.78 21.23 -5.72
C SER A 156 9.64 20.40 -7.00
N ILE A 157 10.46 20.68 -8.01
CA ILE A 157 10.43 20.06 -9.35
C ILE A 157 11.72 19.23 -9.55
N GLY A 158 11.59 17.99 -10.01
CA GLY A 158 12.72 17.09 -10.33
C GLY A 158 12.78 16.70 -11.81
N ARG A 159 13.98 16.31 -12.29
CA ARG A 159 14.26 15.88 -13.68
C ARG A 159 14.95 14.49 -13.75
N GLU A 160 14.72 13.88 -14.90
CA GLU A 160 14.98 12.57 -15.54
C GLU A 160 16.29 11.79 -15.48
N ILE A 161 16.20 10.43 -15.51
CA ILE A 161 17.25 9.40 -15.87
C ILE A 161 16.62 8.02 -16.26
N ASP A 162 17.35 7.21 -17.07
CA ASP A 162 17.05 5.91 -17.75
C ASP A 162 17.22 4.60 -16.90
N ILE A 163 16.55 3.48 -17.24
CA ILE A 163 16.47 2.21 -16.44
C ILE A 163 16.36 0.92 -17.27
N ARG A 164 16.97 -0.19 -16.80
CA ARG A 164 16.76 -1.60 -17.26
C ARG A 164 16.46 -2.57 -16.11
N ASN A 165 15.67 -3.65 -16.34
CA ASN A 165 15.39 -4.75 -15.38
C ASN A 165 15.39 -6.14 -16.07
N GLU A 166 15.77 -7.19 -15.33
CA GLU A 166 15.95 -8.58 -15.76
C GLU A 166 14.95 -9.55 -15.11
N SER A 167 14.01 -10.04 -15.92
CA SER A 167 13.44 -11.40 -15.80
C SER A 167 12.69 -11.84 -17.07
N ARG A 168 12.35 -10.89 -17.94
CA ARG A 168 12.31 -11.01 -19.41
C ARG A 168 12.78 -9.67 -19.95
N LYS A 169 14.00 -9.62 -20.50
CA LYS A 169 14.62 -8.35 -20.90
C LYS A 169 13.87 -7.77 -22.10
N GLN A 170 12.97 -6.83 -21.83
CA GLN A 170 12.32 -6.01 -22.85
C GLN A 170 12.97 -4.63 -22.80
N ILE A 171 13.41 -4.15 -23.95
CA ILE A 171 14.01 -2.82 -24.08
C ILE A 171 12.93 -1.94 -24.71
N VAL A 172 12.57 -0.89 -24.00
CA VAL A 172 11.67 0.16 -24.46
C VAL A 172 12.41 1.49 -24.47
N THR A 173 12.02 2.38 -25.34
CA THR A 173 12.67 3.68 -25.55
C THR A 173 11.67 4.81 -25.36
N ALA A 174 12.08 5.86 -24.63
CA ALA A 174 11.34 7.10 -24.55
C ALA A 174 11.81 8.05 -25.65
N LYS A 175 10.86 8.65 -26.39
CA LYS A 175 11.14 9.65 -27.43
C LYS A 175 11.35 11.04 -26.87
N LYS A 176 10.69 11.33 -25.75
CA LYS A 176 10.81 12.60 -25.04
C LYS A 176 11.57 12.37 -23.75
N GLU A 177 10.94 11.67 -22.81
CA GLU A 177 11.21 11.88 -21.39
C GLU A 177 10.94 10.60 -20.55
N VAL A 178 11.81 10.31 -19.56
CA VAL A 178 11.72 9.20 -18.58
C VAL A 178 11.53 9.71 -17.15
N VAL A 179 10.29 9.77 -16.68
CA VAL A 179 9.99 10.28 -15.34
C VAL A 179 10.28 9.22 -14.27
N MET A 180 11.30 9.47 -13.44
CA MET A 180 11.63 8.65 -12.29
C MET A 180 10.71 8.95 -11.10
N SER A 181 10.02 7.95 -10.58
CA SER A 181 9.03 8.08 -9.49
C SER A 181 8.98 6.84 -8.57
N ALA A 182 10.09 6.13 -8.42
CA ALA A 182 10.20 4.90 -7.61
C ALA A 182 10.28 5.16 -6.08
N GLY A 183 10.09 6.41 -5.64
CA GLY A 183 10.17 6.81 -4.23
C GLY A 183 11.61 7.04 -3.73
N SER A 184 11.75 7.52 -2.49
CA SER A 184 13.02 8.02 -1.93
C SER A 184 14.12 6.98 -1.73
N ILE A 185 13.78 5.68 -1.77
CA ILE A 185 14.74 4.57 -1.60
C ILE A 185 15.12 3.98 -2.97
N ASN A 186 14.15 3.59 -3.78
CA ASN A 186 14.44 2.93 -5.06
C ASN A 186 14.90 3.89 -6.14
N THR A 187 14.45 5.15 -6.14
CA THR A 187 14.91 6.14 -7.12
C THR A 187 16.43 6.26 -7.11
N PRO A 188 17.11 6.64 -6.00
CA PRO A 188 18.56 6.75 -6.00
C PRO A 188 19.27 5.42 -6.29
N GLN A 189 18.70 4.29 -5.87
CA GLN A 189 19.26 2.97 -6.22
C GLN A 189 19.28 2.75 -7.73
N ILE A 190 18.16 3.02 -8.41
CA ILE A 190 18.07 2.83 -9.85
C ILE A 190 19.00 3.79 -10.59
N LEU A 191 19.06 5.06 -10.16
CA LEU A 191 20.00 6.03 -10.72
C LEU A 191 21.46 5.55 -10.65
N MET A 192 21.86 5.03 -9.48
CA MET A 192 23.21 4.48 -9.29
C MET A 192 23.44 3.25 -10.17
N LEU A 193 22.48 2.33 -10.28
CA LEU A 193 22.57 1.16 -11.18
C LEU A 193 22.67 1.56 -12.66
N SER A 194 22.17 2.75 -13.02
CA SER A 194 22.29 3.34 -14.34
C SER A 194 23.56 4.18 -14.53
N GLY A 195 24.49 4.17 -13.56
CA GLY A 195 25.77 4.89 -13.64
C GLY A 195 25.68 6.37 -13.27
N VAL A 196 24.59 6.82 -12.65
CA VAL A 196 24.43 8.19 -12.15
C VAL A 196 24.42 8.19 -10.62
N GLY A 197 25.53 8.63 -10.02
CA GLY A 197 25.70 8.64 -8.58
C GLY A 197 27.14 8.86 -8.16
N PRO A 198 27.47 8.70 -6.87
CA PRO A 198 28.82 9.01 -6.38
C PRO A 198 29.82 8.05 -7.00
N ARG A 199 30.84 8.58 -7.69
CA ARG A 199 31.88 7.78 -8.36
C ARG A 199 32.46 6.69 -7.47
N GLU A 200 32.82 7.04 -6.23
CA GLU A 200 33.40 6.09 -5.28
C GLU A 200 32.49 4.90 -4.98
N GLU A 201 31.18 5.10 -4.95
CA GLU A 201 30.23 4.02 -4.71
C GLU A 201 30.03 3.19 -5.99
N LEU A 202 29.91 3.84 -7.15
CA LEU A 202 29.76 3.16 -8.44
C LEU A 202 30.98 2.28 -8.77
N ASP A 203 32.20 2.79 -8.53
CA ASP A 203 33.45 2.07 -8.77
C ASP A 203 33.57 0.81 -7.89
N LYS A 204 33.10 0.86 -6.62
CA LYS A 204 33.08 -0.32 -5.73
C LYS A 204 32.24 -1.48 -6.27
N HIS A 205 31.18 -1.16 -7.01
CA HIS A 205 30.26 -2.15 -7.58
C HIS A 205 30.54 -2.44 -9.07
N GLY A 206 31.62 -1.88 -9.63
CA GLY A 206 32.00 -2.09 -11.03
C GLY A 206 31.02 -1.49 -12.04
N ILE A 207 30.29 -0.43 -11.65
CA ILE A 207 29.30 0.24 -12.49
C ILE A 207 29.99 1.41 -13.24
N PRO A 208 29.90 1.48 -14.58
CA PRO A 208 30.44 2.61 -15.32
C PRO A 208 29.81 3.95 -14.90
N VAL A 209 30.65 4.93 -14.56
CA VAL A 209 30.18 6.27 -14.17
C VAL A 209 29.80 7.08 -15.39
N LEU A 210 28.50 7.31 -15.58
CA LEU A 210 27.96 8.26 -16.56
C LEU A 210 27.95 9.68 -16.01
N ALA A 211 27.57 9.85 -14.75
CA ALA A 211 27.57 11.14 -14.07
C ALA A 211 27.89 11.00 -12.58
N ASP A 212 28.85 11.79 -12.11
CA ASP A 212 29.31 11.81 -10.71
C ASP A 212 28.49 12.83 -9.91
N LEU A 213 27.46 12.36 -9.22
CA LEU A 213 26.49 13.18 -8.50
C LEU A 213 26.21 12.59 -7.11
N LYS A 214 25.81 13.42 -6.15
CA LYS A 214 25.49 13.03 -4.76
C LYS A 214 24.14 12.31 -4.61
N VAL A 215 23.89 11.33 -5.47
CA VAL A 215 22.67 10.52 -5.47
C VAL A 215 22.65 9.62 -4.23
N GLY A 216 21.50 9.55 -3.56
CA GLY A 216 21.33 8.76 -2.33
C GLY A 216 21.73 9.47 -1.04
N GLU A 217 22.29 10.69 -1.13
CA GLU A 217 22.55 11.55 0.03
C GLU A 217 21.29 12.32 0.47
N ASN A 218 21.38 13.02 1.61
CA ASN A 218 20.33 13.89 2.16
C ASN A 218 18.98 13.19 2.39
N LEU A 219 19.01 11.90 2.75
CA LEU A 219 17.83 11.18 3.19
C LEU A 219 17.32 11.77 4.51
N GLN A 220 16.09 12.28 4.47
CA GLN A 220 15.39 12.82 5.63
C GLN A 220 14.11 12.02 5.86
N ASP A 221 13.74 11.88 7.13
CA ASP A 221 12.48 11.25 7.53
C ASP A 221 11.99 11.89 8.83
N HIS A 222 10.69 11.76 9.09
CA HIS A 222 10.10 12.15 10.35
C HIS A 222 10.30 11.05 11.38
N VAL A 223 11.20 11.29 12.34
CA VAL A 223 11.40 10.37 13.46
C VAL A 223 10.19 10.44 14.39
N ALA A 224 9.41 9.37 14.42
CA ALA A 224 8.28 9.21 15.33
C ALA A 224 8.64 8.24 16.47
N MET A 225 8.25 8.61 17.70
CA MET A 225 8.08 7.62 18.77
C MET A 225 6.66 7.05 18.61
N GLY A 226 6.51 5.72 18.71
CA GLY A 226 5.24 4.99 18.53
C GLY A 226 4.12 5.29 19.56
N GLY A 227 4.17 6.46 20.18
CA GLY A 227 3.21 6.95 21.16
C GLY A 227 3.54 6.52 22.59
N LEU A 228 2.98 7.27 23.54
CA LEU A 228 2.83 6.80 24.91
C LEU A 228 1.48 6.10 25.01
N THR A 229 1.48 4.85 25.48
CA THR A 229 0.23 4.11 25.69
C THR A 229 -0.33 4.43 27.07
N PHE A 230 -1.52 5.01 27.12
CA PHE A 230 -2.22 5.30 28.37
C PHE A 230 -3.40 4.33 28.55
N ARG A 231 -3.56 3.82 29.77
CA ARG A 231 -4.75 3.06 30.14
C ARG A 231 -5.89 4.04 30.44
N ILE A 232 -7.03 3.84 29.81
CA ILE A 232 -8.26 4.58 30.10
C ILE A 232 -9.30 3.65 30.72
N ASN A 233 -10.10 4.16 31.64
CA ASN A 233 -11.21 3.43 32.27
C ASN A 233 -12.53 3.53 31.48
N LYS A 234 -12.52 4.20 30.32
CA LYS A 234 -13.68 4.35 29.43
C LYS A 234 -13.64 3.35 28.27
N PRO A 235 -14.79 2.84 27.80
CA PRO A 235 -14.84 1.87 26.72
C PRO A 235 -14.71 2.48 25.31
N VAL A 236 -14.00 3.61 25.17
CA VAL A 236 -13.97 4.42 23.94
C VAL A 236 -12.79 4.12 23.02
N SER A 237 -11.78 3.38 23.50
CA SER A 237 -10.63 3.01 22.69
C SER A 237 -10.91 1.79 21.82
N ILE A 238 -10.35 1.80 20.60
CA ILE A 238 -10.32 0.67 19.68
C ILE A 238 -9.28 -0.33 20.22
N VAL A 239 -9.77 -1.41 20.82
CA VAL A 239 -8.94 -2.51 21.32
C VAL A 239 -9.40 -3.82 20.69
N GLN A 240 -8.47 -4.74 20.48
CA GLN A 240 -8.72 -6.01 19.78
C GLN A 240 -9.92 -6.78 20.35
N ASP A 241 -10.07 -6.82 21.67
CA ASP A 241 -11.15 -7.56 22.35
C ASP A 241 -12.55 -6.95 22.12
N ARG A 242 -12.62 -5.68 21.71
CA ARG A 242 -13.87 -5.01 21.33
C ARG A 242 -14.10 -5.02 19.81
N PHE A 243 -13.17 -5.60 19.06
CA PHE A 243 -13.21 -5.69 17.61
C PHE A 243 -14.02 -6.93 17.22
N GLN A 244 -15.37 -6.82 17.19
CA GLN A 244 -16.22 -7.92 16.76
C GLN A 244 -16.14 -8.13 15.24
N ALA A 245 -15.25 -9.01 14.82
CA ALA A 245 -14.88 -9.19 13.41
C ALA A 245 -16.08 -9.39 12.48
N PHE A 246 -17.04 -10.26 12.82
CA PHE A 246 -18.13 -10.61 11.92
C PHE A 246 -19.17 -9.48 11.71
N PRO A 247 -19.80 -8.90 12.75
CA PRO A 247 -20.76 -7.81 12.56
C PRO A 247 -20.16 -6.58 11.87
N MET A 248 -18.90 -6.23 12.19
CA MET A 248 -18.24 -5.07 11.60
C MET A 248 -17.86 -5.31 10.13
N THR A 249 -17.36 -6.50 9.81
CA THR A 249 -17.10 -6.88 8.41
C THR A 249 -18.38 -6.79 7.60
N MET A 250 -19.50 -7.30 8.13
CA MET A 250 -20.79 -7.21 7.44
C MET A 250 -21.24 -5.76 7.27
N GLN A 251 -21.07 -4.91 8.29
CA GLN A 251 -21.41 -3.49 8.21
C GLN A 251 -20.57 -2.74 7.16
N TYR A 252 -19.28 -3.07 7.07
CA TYR A 252 -18.39 -2.49 6.08
C TYR A 252 -18.74 -2.97 4.66
N VAL A 253 -18.91 -4.28 4.47
CA VAL A 253 -19.25 -4.86 3.15
C VAL A 253 -20.60 -4.35 2.64
N MET A 254 -21.62 -4.28 3.49
CA MET A 254 -22.97 -3.89 3.07
C MET A 254 -23.17 -2.38 2.96
N HIS A 255 -22.47 -1.57 3.76
CA HIS A 255 -22.77 -0.15 3.91
C HIS A 255 -21.55 0.77 3.85
N ARG A 256 -20.33 0.24 3.69
CA ARG A 256 -19.04 0.97 3.74
C ARG A 256 -18.97 1.90 4.97
N LYS A 257 -19.45 1.41 6.12
CA LYS A 257 -19.54 2.12 7.41
C LYS A 257 -18.99 1.28 8.55
N GLY A 258 -18.76 1.92 9.68
CA GLY A 258 -18.36 1.27 10.93
C GLY A 258 -16.85 1.33 11.16
N PRO A 259 -16.35 0.68 12.22
CA PRO A 259 -14.96 0.85 12.68
C PRO A 259 -13.89 0.47 11.65
N MET A 260 -14.22 -0.31 10.62
CA MET A 260 -13.28 -0.66 9.55
C MET A 260 -12.90 0.53 8.66
N THR A 261 -13.69 1.61 8.66
CA THR A 261 -13.34 2.87 7.97
C THR A 261 -12.39 3.76 8.78
N THR A 262 -11.96 3.35 9.97
CA THR A 262 -11.08 4.17 10.82
C THR A 262 -9.63 4.16 10.33
N LEU A 263 -8.95 5.29 10.45
CA LEU A 263 -7.62 5.54 9.86
C LEU A 263 -6.48 4.96 10.72
N GLY A 264 -6.48 3.65 10.95
CA GLY A 264 -5.48 2.98 11.79
C GLY A 264 -5.46 3.47 13.25
N GLY A 265 -6.61 3.95 13.75
CA GLY A 265 -6.78 4.40 15.14
C GLY A 265 -6.41 5.87 15.40
N VAL A 266 -6.14 6.68 14.36
CA VAL A 266 -5.91 8.13 14.51
C VAL A 266 -7.19 8.90 14.20
N GLU A 267 -7.79 9.51 15.22
CA GLU A 267 -9.00 10.33 15.09
C GLU A 267 -8.75 11.83 15.37
N GLY A 268 -7.59 12.15 15.97
CA GLY A 268 -7.18 13.51 16.29
C GLY A 268 -5.70 13.72 16.02
N LEU A 269 -5.37 14.84 15.37
CA LEU A 269 -4.00 15.26 15.11
C LEU A 269 -3.82 16.70 15.60
N ALA A 270 -2.72 16.95 16.31
CA ALA A 270 -2.37 18.28 16.79
C ALA A 270 -0.90 18.59 16.50
N PHE A 271 -0.63 19.82 16.11
CA PHE A 271 0.72 20.36 15.97
C PHE A 271 1.01 21.24 17.17
N VAL A 272 1.92 20.80 18.04
CA VAL A 272 2.24 21.49 19.28
C VAL A 272 3.69 21.96 19.23
N ASN A 273 3.88 23.26 19.37
CA ASN A 273 5.22 23.83 19.55
C ASN A 273 5.69 23.55 20.98
N THR A 274 6.71 22.70 21.11
CA THR A 274 7.37 22.48 22.40
C THR A 274 8.51 23.48 22.56
N TYR A 275 8.94 23.73 23.80
CA TYR A 275 10.13 24.57 24.06
C TYR A 275 11.41 23.96 23.44
N LEU A 276 11.43 22.65 23.20
CA LEU A 276 12.50 21.94 22.52
C LEU A 276 12.45 22.06 20.99
N GLY A 277 11.26 22.32 20.42
CA GLY A 277 11.02 22.42 18.99
C GLY A 277 11.17 23.84 18.41
N LYS A 278 11.36 24.86 19.25
CA LYS A 278 11.73 26.21 18.79
C LYS A 278 13.23 26.24 18.47
N LYS A 279 13.60 25.87 17.25
CA LYS A 279 14.91 26.16 16.66
C LYS A 279 14.73 26.70 15.26
#